data_AF-A0A836MFE7-F1
#
_entry.id   AF-A0A836MFE7-F1
#
_cell.length_a   1.000
_cell.length_b   1.000
_cell.length_c   1.000
_cell.angle_alpha   90.00
_cell.angle_beta   90.00
_cell.angle_gamma   90.00
#
_symmetry.space_group_name_H-M   'P 1'
#
loop_
_entity.id
_entity.type
_entity.pdbx_description
1 polymer ?
#
loop_
_entity_poly.entity_id
_entity_poly.type
_entity_poly.pdbx_seq_one_letter_code
_entity_poly.pdbx_strand_id
1 'polypeptide(L)' 'IPWTFADNSVAMINKEKLLVIWQVLMEAKTGNHANALKHKAMVEQSENPLEYDYSDGWTQTYGEFAGAANE' A
#
# COMPACT_ATOMS: atom_id res chain seq x y z
N ILE A 1 4.88 -8.75 22.65
CA ILE A 1 4.62 -7.31 22.89
C ILE A 1 3.15 -7.07 22.56
N PRO A 2 2.35 -6.50 23.48
CA PRO A 2 0.99 -6.09 23.16
C PRO A 2 1.05 -4.98 22.11
N TRP A 3 0.34 -5.17 21.00
CA TRP A 3 0.27 -4.22 19.89
C TRP A 3 -1.19 -3.84 19.66
N THR A 4 -1.46 -2.54 19.55
CA THR A 4 -2.79 -2.01 19.22
C THR A 4 -2.88 -1.73 17.72
N PHE A 5 -3.87 -2.31 17.05
CA PHE A 5 -4.13 -2.08 15.62
C PHE A 5 -5.02 -0.86 15.38
N ALA A 6 -5.20 -0.50 14.11
CA ALA A 6 -5.97 0.67 13.68
C ALA A 6 -7.47 0.61 14.07
N ASP A 7 -8.01 -0.58 14.27
CA ASP A 7 -9.38 -0.82 14.77
C ASP A 7 -9.49 -0.84 16.31
N ASN A 8 -8.41 -0.44 17.01
CA ASN A 8 -8.25 -0.53 18.46
C ASN A 8 -8.23 -1.97 19.04
N SER A 9 -8.19 -3.01 18.20
CA SER A 9 -7.95 -4.36 18.68
C SER A 9 -6.52 -4.50 19.20
N VAL A 10 -6.32 -5.38 20.18
CA VAL A 10 -5.01 -5.64 20.80
C VAL A 10 -4.63 -7.09 20.56
N ALA A 11 -3.44 -7.34 20.02
CA ALA A 11 -2.89 -8.69 19.95
C ALA A 11 -1.45 -8.77 20.44
N MET A 12 -1.06 -9.98 20.87
CA MET A 12 0.32 -10.28 21.22
C MET A 12 1.14 -10.60 19.96
N ILE A 13 2.13 -9.74 19.72
CA ILE A 13 3.11 -9.89 18.64
C ILE A 13 4.42 -10.47 19.18
N ASN A 14 4.97 -11.44 18.46
CA ASN A 14 6.30 -12.01 18.66
C ASN A 14 7.19 -11.66 17.44
N LYS A 15 8.45 -12.08 17.47
CA LYS A 15 9.40 -11.82 16.39
C LYS A 15 8.90 -12.33 15.02
N GLU A 16 8.32 -13.53 14.99
CA GLU A 16 7.84 -14.15 13.75
C GLU A 16 6.70 -13.34 13.12
N LYS A 17 5.68 -12.98 13.91
CA LYS A 17 4.58 -12.13 13.44
C LYS A 17 5.09 -10.77 12.96
N LEU A 18 6.05 -10.19 13.67
CA LEU A 18 6.65 -8.91 13.26
C LEU A 18 7.37 -9.02 11.90
N LEU A 19 8.07 -10.13 11.65
CA LEU A 19 8.75 -10.35 10.37
C LEU A 19 7.76 -10.48 9.21
N VAL A 20 6.61 -11.12 9.41
CA VAL A 20 5.56 -11.20 8.39
C VAL A 20 5.00 -9.81 8.08
N ILE A 21 4.65 -9.03 9.13
CA ILE A 21 4.17 -7.65 8.96
C ILE A 21 5.22 -6.82 8.21
N TRP A 22 6.48 -6.91 8.62
CA TRP A 22 7.58 -6.20 7.98
C TRP A 22 7.75 -6.59 6.51
N GLN A 23 7.67 -7.87 6.17
CA GLN A 23 7.77 -8.33 4.79
C GLN A 23 6.69 -7.72 3.91
N VAL A 24 5.42 -7.78 4.35
CA VAL A 24 4.29 -7.19 3.61
C VAL A 24 4.47 -5.68 3.44
N LEU A 25 4.91 -4.97 4.49
CA LEU A 25 5.19 -3.53 4.40
C LEU A 25 6.32 -3.21 3.42
N MET A 26 7.37 -4.02 3.39
CA MET A 26 8.49 -3.84 2.48
C MET A 26 8.09 -4.10 1.03
N GLU A 27 7.33 -5.16 0.76
CA GLU A 27 6.79 -5.49 -0.57
C GLU A 27 5.87 -4.38 -1.08
N ALA A 28 4.97 -3.87 -0.24
CA ALA A 28 4.10 -2.75 -0.60
C ALA A 28 4.89 -1.48 -0.91
N LYS A 29 5.89 -1.16 -0.07
CA LYS A 29 6.76 0.01 -0.28
C LYS A 29 7.55 -0.08 -1.57
N THR A 30 8.20 -1.21 -1.84
CA THR A 30 9.01 -1.38 -3.06
C THR A 30 8.13 -1.40 -4.31
N GLY A 31 6.97 -2.06 -4.25
CA GLY A 31 5.98 -2.07 -5.32
C GLY A 31 5.48 -0.67 -5.66
N ASN A 32 5.02 0.08 -4.66
CA ASN A 32 4.56 1.47 -4.85
C ASN A 32 5.67 2.37 -5.38
N HIS A 33 6.91 2.22 -4.92
CA HIS A 33 8.04 2.99 -5.45
C HIS A 33 8.30 2.68 -6.93
N ALA A 34 8.31 1.41 -7.31
CA ALA A 34 8.46 1.01 -8.71
C ALA A 34 7.30 1.53 -9.58
N ASN A 35 6.07 1.47 -9.06
CA ASN A 35 4.89 2.00 -9.75
C ASN A 35 4.99 3.52 -9.96
N ALA A 36 5.46 4.27 -8.95
CA ALA A 36 5.70 5.71 -9.08
C ALA A 36 6.69 6.05 -10.20
N LEU A 37 7.79 5.29 -10.29
CA LEU A 37 8.79 5.47 -11.36
C LEU A 37 8.20 5.11 -12.73
N LYS A 38 7.36 4.07 -12.81
CA LYS A 38 6.64 3.71 -14.03
C LYS A 38 5.71 4.84 -14.47
N HIS A 39 4.86 5.36 -13.59
CA HIS A 39 3.97 6.48 -13.91
C HIS A 39 4.76 7.71 -14.36
N LYS A 40 5.87 8.03 -13.70
CA LYS A 40 6.76 9.11 -14.13
C LYS A 40 7.25 8.92 -15.57
N ALA A 41 7.73 7.73 -15.92
CA ALA A 41 8.19 7.45 -17.28
C ALA A 41 7.06 7.49 -18.32
N MET A 42 5.84 7.09 -17.95
CA MET A 42 4.68 7.06 -18.85
C MET A 42 4.09 8.45 -19.08
N VAL A 43 4.02 9.31 -18.04
CA VAL A 43 3.54 10.69 -18.20
C VAL A 43 4.50 11.53 -19.06
N GLU A 44 5.80 11.30 -18.96
CA GLU A 44 6.82 11.94 -19.82
C GLU A 44 6.64 11.60 -21.31
N GLN A 45 5.97 10.48 -21.62
CA GLN A 45 5.68 10.02 -22.98
C GLN A 45 4.21 10.26 -23.40
N SER A 46 3.38 10.78 -22.50
CA SER A 46 1.95 10.99 -22.76
C SER A 46 1.74 12.18 -23.69
N GLU A 47 0.80 12.06 -24.62
CA GLU A 47 0.37 13.17 -25.49
C GLU A 47 -0.29 14.31 -24.68
N ASN A 48 -1.01 13.95 -23.61
CA ASN A 48 -1.66 14.89 -22.69
C ASN A 48 -1.23 14.60 -21.24
N PRO A 49 -0.04 15.07 -20.80
CA PRO A 49 0.48 14.81 -19.46
C PRO A 49 -0.43 15.29 -18.30
N LEU A 50 -1.21 16.34 -18.53
CA LEU A 50 -2.13 16.90 -17.54
C LEU A 50 -3.40 16.05 -17.31
N GLU A 51 -3.71 15.15 -18.25
CA GLU A 51 -4.88 14.26 -18.20
C GLU A 51 -4.47 12.81 -17.89
N TYR A 52 -3.19 12.57 -17.63
CA TYR A 52 -2.66 11.24 -17.38
C TYR A 52 -3.19 10.68 -16.04
N ASP A 53 -3.73 9.46 -16.08
CA ASP A 53 -4.29 8.79 -14.91
C ASP A 53 -3.21 8.05 -14.10
N TYR A 54 -3.17 8.34 -12.80
CA TYR A 54 -2.25 7.74 -11.84
C TYR A 54 -2.92 6.69 -10.97
N SER A 55 -4.18 6.30 -11.18
CA SER A 55 -4.93 5.43 -10.25
C SER A 55 -4.39 4.00 -10.15
N ASP A 56 -3.68 3.53 -11.16
CA ASP A 56 -3.40 2.09 -11.31
C ASP A 56 -2.17 1.62 -10.55
N GLY A 57 -2.17 0.35 -10.15
CA GLY A 57 -0.97 -0.36 -9.70
C GLY A 57 -0.49 -0.05 -8.28
N TRP A 58 -1.22 0.78 -7.52
CA TRP A 58 -0.94 1.00 -6.10
C TRP A 58 -1.44 -0.14 -5.23
N THR A 59 -0.79 -0.35 -4.09
CA THR A 59 -1.28 -1.27 -3.06
C THR A 59 -2.51 -0.71 -2.36
N GLN A 60 -3.42 -1.60 -1.95
CA GLN A 60 -4.63 -1.26 -1.19
C GLN A 60 -4.31 -0.46 0.08
N THR A 61 -5.11 0.58 0.33
CA THR A 61 -5.07 1.39 1.55
C THR A 61 -5.92 0.77 2.67
N TYR A 62 -5.67 1.19 3.91
CA TYR A 62 -6.53 0.77 5.03
C TYR A 62 -7.99 1.23 4.85
N GLY A 63 -8.22 2.40 4.25
CA GLY A 63 -9.56 2.91 3.99
C GLY A 63 -10.32 2.04 2.99
N GLU A 64 -9.67 1.60 1.92
CA GLU A 64 -10.24 0.66 0.94
C GLU A 64 -10.53 -0.70 1.58
N PHE A 65 -9.63 -1.21 2.42
CA PHE A 65 -9.85 -2.45 3.16
C PHE A 65 -11.05 -2.33 4.12
N ALA A 66 -11.09 -1.27 4.93
CA ALA A 66 -12.15 -1.04 5.90
C ALA A 66 -13.50 -0.73 5.24
N GLY A 67 -13.50 -0.08 4.08
CA GLY A 67 -14.69 0.16 3.25
C GLY A 67 -15.22 -1.13 2.63
N ALA A 68 -14.36 -1.97 2.07
CA ALA A 68 -14.73 -3.26 1.46
C ALA A 68 -15.28 -4.29 2.47
N ALA A 69 -15.01 -4.13 3.77
CA ALA A 69 -15.55 -4.99 4.82
C ALA A 69 -17.01 -4.67 5.20
N ASN A 70 -17.58 -3.57 4.68
CA ASN A 70 -18.95 -3.10 4.97
C ASN A 70 -19.93 -3.28 3.79
N GLU A 71 -19.50 -3.95 2.72
CA GLU A 71 -20.33 -4.36 1.57
C GLU A 71 -20.53 -5.89 1.56
#